data_AF-A0A3N7GFE2-F1
#
_entry.id   AF-A0A3N7GFE2-F1
#
_cell.length_a   1.000
_cell.length_b   1.000
_cell.length_c   1.000
_cell.angle_alpha   90.00
_cell.angle_beta   90.00
_cell.angle_gamma   90.00
#
_symmetry.space_group_name_H-M   'P 1'
#
loop_
_entity.id
_entity.type
_entity.pdbx_description
1 polymer ?
#
loop_
_entity_poly.entity_id
_entity_poly.type
_entity_poly.pdbx_seq_one_letter_code
_entity_poly.pdbx_strand_id
1 'polypeptide(L)'
;MTLTAPSHLRGRMTRHNPPHIRDERAAWIKARCDEGHRQGDIAAALGIHDSTVSSILHNRGLSKPRAPLCAKGVKQLGVPLGRMTDLYDGLPGALREQLADEAAQRRVSIANAIAMRLSAAAMGAGAPNG
;
A
#
# COMPACT_ATOMS: atom_id res chain seq x y z
N MET A 1 -6.94 -19.34 -23.33
CA MET A 1 -7.14 -18.42 -24.47
C MET A 1 -6.05 -17.35 -24.41
N THR A 2 -5.36 -17.11 -25.51
CA THR A 2 -4.28 -16.11 -25.58
C THR A 2 -4.87 -14.70 -25.58
N LEU A 3 -4.67 -13.98 -24.48
CA LEU A 3 -5.11 -12.60 -24.36
C LEU A 3 -4.29 -11.73 -25.32
N THR A 4 -4.97 -10.95 -26.16
CA THR A 4 -4.34 -10.12 -27.18
C THR A 4 -4.84 -8.69 -27.06
N ALA A 5 -3.93 -7.73 -26.78
CA ALA A 5 -4.30 -6.33 -26.69
C ALA A 5 -4.37 -5.66 -28.07
N PRO A 6 -5.19 -4.61 -28.27
CA PRO A 6 -5.13 -3.75 -29.46
C PRO A 6 -3.73 -3.17 -29.68
N SER A 7 -3.27 -3.05 -30.92
CA SER A 7 -1.88 -2.69 -31.27
C SER A 7 -1.46 -1.31 -30.74
N HIS A 8 -2.34 -0.31 -30.83
CA HIS A 8 -2.10 1.04 -30.33
C HIS A 8 -2.06 1.13 -28.80
N LEU A 9 -2.54 0.09 -28.11
CA LEU A 9 -2.46 -0.05 -26.67
C LEU A 9 -1.26 -0.86 -26.21
N ARG A 10 -0.37 -1.36 -27.09
CA ARG A 10 0.82 -2.13 -26.70
C ARG A 10 2.04 -1.25 -26.43
N GLY A 11 3.00 -1.78 -25.68
CA GLY A 11 4.31 -1.17 -25.45
C GLY A 11 4.37 -0.08 -24.38
N ARG A 12 5.48 0.64 -24.32
CA ARG A 12 5.71 1.68 -23.32
C ARG A 12 4.89 2.93 -23.63
N MET A 13 4.07 3.36 -22.67
CA MET A 13 3.42 4.68 -22.72
C MET A 13 4.10 5.63 -21.74
N THR A 14 4.25 6.88 -22.16
CA THR A 14 4.78 7.98 -21.36
C THR A 14 3.69 9.00 -21.09
N ARG A 15 3.98 9.99 -20.24
CA ARG A 15 3.09 11.14 -20.00
C ARG A 15 2.76 11.94 -21.27
N HIS A 16 3.59 11.83 -22.30
CA HIS A 16 3.45 12.54 -23.58
C HIS A 16 2.49 11.83 -24.55
N ASN A 17 2.07 10.59 -24.25
CA ASN A 17 1.03 9.95 -25.02
C ASN A 17 -0.33 10.66 -24.79
N PRO A 18 -1.18 10.76 -25.83
CA PRO A 18 -2.47 11.42 -25.70
C PRO A 18 -3.29 10.87 -24.51
N PRO A 19 -3.95 11.74 -23.72
CA PRO A 19 -4.73 11.30 -22.56
C PRO A 19 -5.74 10.19 -22.89
N HIS A 20 -6.48 10.35 -23.99
CA HIS A 20 -7.51 9.39 -24.42
C HIS A 20 -6.95 7.97 -24.65
N ILE A 21 -5.74 7.83 -25.20
CA ILE A 21 -5.08 6.52 -25.39
C ILE A 21 -4.70 5.88 -24.05
N ARG A 22 -4.27 6.69 -23.07
CA ARG A 22 -3.95 6.22 -21.71
C ARG A 22 -5.21 5.79 -20.96
N ASP A 23 -6.31 6.52 -21.15
CA ASP A 23 -7.62 6.19 -20.59
C ASP A 23 -8.18 4.92 -21.19
N GLU A 24 -8.09 4.76 -22.51
CA GLU A 24 -8.49 3.56 -23.23
C GLU A 24 -7.69 2.34 -22.74
N ARG A 25 -6.37 2.47 -22.57
CA ARG A 25 -5.55 1.40 -21.98
C ARG A 25 -6.03 1.04 -20.58
N ALA A 26 -6.30 2.02 -19.71
CA ALA A 26 -6.78 1.76 -18.36
C ALA A 26 -8.15 1.06 -18.36
N ALA A 27 -9.07 1.48 -19.23
CA ALA A 27 -10.37 0.85 -19.39
C ALA A 27 -10.25 -0.59 -19.90
N TRP A 28 -9.37 -0.83 -20.87
CA TRP A 28 -9.09 -2.18 -21.38
C TRP A 28 -8.51 -3.09 -20.30
N ILE A 29 -7.52 -2.63 -19.54
CA ILE A 29 -6.95 -3.37 -18.40
C ILE A 29 -8.04 -3.72 -17.38
N LYS A 30 -8.89 -2.75 -17.01
CA LYS A 30 -9.97 -2.95 -16.05
C LYS A 30 -10.94 -4.03 -16.53
N ALA A 31 -11.40 -3.95 -17.78
CA ALA A 31 -12.32 -4.94 -18.35
C ALA A 31 -11.73 -6.36 -18.26
N ARG A 32 -10.44 -6.53 -18.57
CA ARG A 32 -9.79 -7.85 -18.47
C ARG A 32 -9.61 -8.34 -17.04
N CYS A 33 -9.35 -7.45 -16.09
CA CYS A 33 -9.35 -7.80 -14.68
C CYS A 33 -10.76 -8.22 -14.20
N ASP A 34 -11.82 -7.54 -14.66
CA ASP A 34 -13.21 -7.86 -14.33
C ASP A 34 -13.63 -9.21 -14.95
N GLU A 35 -13.09 -9.56 -16.13
CA GLU A 35 -13.21 -10.89 -16.76
C GLU A 35 -12.39 -11.99 -16.05
N GLY A 36 -11.58 -11.65 -15.03
CA GLY A 36 -10.81 -12.60 -14.25
C GLY A 36 -9.40 -12.93 -14.79
N HIS A 37 -8.92 -12.21 -15.80
CA HIS A 37 -7.54 -12.40 -16.28
C HIS A 37 -6.51 -11.95 -15.24
N ARG A 38 -5.39 -12.68 -15.15
CA ARG A 38 -4.29 -12.33 -14.25
C ARG A 38 -3.52 -11.13 -14.79
N GLN A 39 -2.96 -10.31 -13.90
CA GLN A 39 -2.16 -9.15 -14.29
C GLN A 39 -0.95 -9.52 -15.15
N GLY A 40 -0.33 -10.67 -14.90
CA GLY A 40 0.77 -11.18 -15.74
C GLY A 40 0.36 -11.43 -17.18
N ASP A 41 -0.83 -12.00 -17.40
CA ASP A 41 -1.36 -12.27 -18.75
C ASP A 41 -1.70 -10.95 -19.47
N ILE A 42 -2.28 -9.99 -18.74
CA ILE A 42 -2.59 -8.64 -19.23
C ILE A 42 -1.29 -7.90 -19.61
N ALA A 43 -0.26 -8.01 -18.77
CA ALA A 43 1.04 -7.41 -19.01
C ALA A 43 1.73 -8.01 -20.24
N ALA A 44 1.69 -9.34 -20.39
CA ALA A 44 2.18 -10.04 -21.56
C ALA A 44 1.46 -9.61 -22.84
N ALA A 45 0.11 -9.51 -22.80
CA ALA A 45 -0.70 -9.06 -23.94
C ALA A 45 -0.38 -7.62 -24.38
N LEU A 46 -0.03 -6.76 -23.42
CA LEU A 46 0.34 -5.36 -23.65
C LEU A 46 1.84 -5.20 -23.97
N GLY A 47 2.68 -6.22 -23.76
CA GLY A 47 4.13 -6.12 -23.91
C GLY A 47 4.77 -5.15 -22.90
N ILE A 48 4.27 -5.14 -21.66
CA ILE A 48 4.78 -4.30 -20.57
C ILE A 48 5.09 -5.14 -19.33
N HIS A 49 5.77 -4.53 -18.36
CA HIS A 49 6.04 -5.16 -17.07
C HIS A 49 4.77 -5.20 -16.20
N ASP A 50 4.60 -6.23 -15.39
CA ASP A 50 3.44 -6.43 -14.49
C ASP A 50 3.24 -5.27 -13.49
N SER A 51 4.33 -4.75 -12.93
CA SER A 51 4.35 -3.57 -12.06
C SER A 51 3.75 -2.32 -12.71
N THR A 52 3.80 -2.23 -14.04
CA THR A 52 3.19 -1.12 -14.79
C THR A 52 1.66 -1.25 -14.78
N VAL A 53 1.13 -2.46 -14.94
CA VAL A 53 -0.32 -2.73 -14.84
C VAL A 53 -0.84 -2.38 -13.44
N SER A 54 -0.12 -2.83 -12.41
CA SER A 54 -0.43 -2.51 -11.01
C SER A 54 -0.44 -1.00 -10.74
N SER A 55 0.57 -0.27 -11.25
CA SER A 55 0.66 1.19 -11.11
C SER A 55 -0.48 1.91 -11.82
N ILE A 56 -0.88 1.47 -13.02
CA ILE A 56 -2.01 2.05 -13.77
C ILE A 56 -3.32 1.87 -12.99
N LEU A 57 -3.58 0.67 -12.47
CA LEU A 57 -4.77 0.38 -11.67
C LEU A 57 -4.80 1.21 -10.38
N HIS A 58 -3.67 1.28 -9.66
CA HIS A 58 -3.56 2.05 -8.42
C HIS A 58 -3.80 3.55 -8.64
N ASN A 59 -3.14 4.15 -9.64
CA ASN A 59 -3.26 5.58 -9.92
C ASN A 59 -4.66 6.00 -10.40
N ARG A 60 -5.48 5.04 -10.81
CA ARG A 60 -6.87 5.25 -11.22
C ARG A 60 -7.89 4.83 -10.14
N GLY A 61 -7.43 4.42 -8.95
CA GLY A 61 -8.30 3.93 -7.88
C GLY A 61 -9.01 2.61 -8.22
N LEU A 62 -8.52 1.89 -9.23
CA LEU A 62 -9.11 0.64 -9.74
C LEU A 62 -8.48 -0.62 -9.12
N SER A 63 -7.47 -0.46 -8.27
CA SER A 63 -6.97 -1.57 -7.46
C SER A 63 -8.03 -1.93 -6.40
N LYS A 64 -8.37 -3.22 -6.29
CA LYS A 64 -9.14 -3.72 -5.13
C LYS A 64 -8.48 -3.17 -3.85
N PRO A 65 -9.26 -2.68 -2.87
CA PRO A 65 -8.69 -2.34 -1.57
C PRO A 65 -7.87 -3.54 -1.11
N ARG A 66 -6.60 -3.30 -0.76
CA ARG A 66 -5.71 -4.37 -0.31
C ARG A 66 -6.46 -5.12 0.79
N ALA A 67 -6.53 -6.44 0.67
CA ALA A 67 -7.07 -7.27 1.73
C ALA A 67 -6.35 -6.85 3.04
N PRO A 68 -7.09 -6.66 4.15
CA PRO A 68 -6.45 -6.44 5.43
C PRO A 68 -5.44 -7.58 5.65
N LEU A 69 -4.26 -7.21 6.16
CA LEU A 69 -3.12 -8.11 6.32
C LEU A 69 -3.57 -9.48 6.87
N CYS A 70 -3.09 -10.57 6.27
CA CYS A 70 -3.48 -11.89 6.72
C CYS A 70 -3.05 -12.09 8.18
N ALA A 71 -3.98 -12.59 9.01
CA ALA A 71 -3.80 -12.77 10.45
C ALA A 71 -2.54 -13.57 10.86
N LYS A 72 -1.96 -14.34 9.92
CA LYS A 72 -0.71 -15.09 10.13
C LYS A 72 0.52 -14.19 10.29
N GLY A 73 0.62 -13.07 9.57
CA GLY A 73 1.69 -12.09 9.76
C GLY A 73 1.52 -11.25 11.04
N VAL A 74 0.28 -11.11 11.51
CA VAL A 74 -0.12 -10.33 12.69
C VAL A 74 0.28 -11.00 14.00
N LYS A 75 0.17 -12.34 14.09
CA LYS A 75 0.54 -13.09 15.31
C LYS A 75 2.05 -13.19 15.55
N GLN A 76 2.85 -13.23 14.49
CA GLN A 76 4.29 -13.48 14.62
C GLN A 76 5.09 -12.22 14.99
N LEU A 77 4.52 -11.02 14.78
CA LEU A 77 5.19 -9.75 15.05
C LEU A 77 4.53 -8.93 16.18
N GLY A 78 3.36 -9.34 16.69
CA GLY A 78 2.67 -8.58 17.74
C GLY A 78 2.25 -7.17 17.31
N VAL A 79 2.18 -6.90 16.00
CA VAL A 79 1.89 -5.58 15.45
C VAL A 79 0.47 -5.54 14.86
N PRO A 80 -0.42 -4.68 15.37
CA PRO A 80 -1.61 -4.27 14.63
C PRO A 80 -1.20 -3.22 13.59
N LEU A 81 -1.02 -3.61 12.33
CA LEU A 81 -0.74 -2.67 11.24
C LEU A 81 -1.99 -2.43 10.39
N GLY A 82 -2.79 -1.44 10.79
CA GLY A 82 -3.17 -0.40 9.83
C GLY A 82 -1.95 0.47 9.53
N ARG A 83 -2.03 1.46 8.64
CA ARG A 83 -0.96 2.47 8.54
C ARG A 83 -0.67 3.01 9.94
N MET A 84 0.57 3.39 10.26
CA MET A 84 0.88 4.06 11.54
C MET A 84 -0.05 5.27 11.81
N THR A 85 -0.59 5.87 10.75
CA THR A 85 -1.67 6.87 10.78
C THR A 85 -2.99 6.32 11.31
N ASP A 86 -3.43 5.14 10.85
CA ASP A 86 -4.65 4.48 11.35
C ASP A 86 -4.50 4.06 12.82
N LEU A 87 -3.28 3.68 13.22
CA LEU A 87 -2.95 3.41 14.62
C LEU A 87 -3.07 4.70 15.44
N TYR A 88 -2.50 5.80 14.97
CA TYR A 88 -2.60 7.11 15.63
C TYR A 88 -4.06 7.59 15.73
N ASP A 89 -4.83 7.53 14.65
CA ASP A 89 -6.23 7.98 14.62
C ASP A 89 -7.15 7.11 15.49
N GLY A 90 -6.78 5.85 15.73
CA GLY A 90 -7.45 4.96 16.66
C GLY A 90 -7.15 5.22 18.14
N LEU A 91 -6.20 6.10 18.49
CA LEU A 91 -5.86 6.42 19.87
C LEU A 91 -6.82 7.44 20.50
N PRO A 92 -7.09 7.36 21.81
CA PRO A 92 -7.81 8.39 22.55
C PRO A 92 -7.19 9.79 22.34
N GLY A 93 -8.03 10.83 22.26
CA GLY A 93 -7.58 12.21 22.00
C GLY A 93 -6.43 12.68 22.90
N ALA A 94 -6.56 12.44 24.21
CA ALA A 94 -5.52 12.79 25.18
C ALA A 94 -4.18 12.06 24.94
N LEU A 95 -4.21 10.82 24.44
CA LEU A 95 -2.99 10.07 24.12
C LEU A 95 -2.34 10.56 22.83
N ARG A 96 -3.14 11.02 21.87
CA ARG A 96 -2.63 11.66 20.64
C ARG A 96 -1.92 12.97 20.94
N GLU A 97 -2.49 13.81 21.81
CA GLU A 97 -1.87 15.06 22.27
C GLU A 97 -0.53 14.80 22.96
N GLN A 98 -0.46 13.84 23.88
CA GLN A 98 0.80 13.46 24.53
C GLN A 98 1.87 12.99 23.55
N LEU A 99 1.49 12.22 22.52
CA LEU A 99 2.42 11.74 21.50
C LEU A 99 2.89 12.88 20.57
N ALA A 100 2.01 13.84 20.28
CA ALA A 100 2.36 15.03 19.50
C ALA A 100 3.35 15.93 20.27
N ASP A 101 3.11 16.14 21.57
CA ASP A 101 3.99 16.90 22.45
C ASP A 101 5.36 16.22 22.60
N GLU A 102 5.37 14.90 22.78
CA GLU A 102 6.61 14.11 22.87
C GLU A 102 7.40 14.14 21.56
N ALA A 103 6.72 14.02 20.41
CA ALA A 103 7.34 14.14 19.09
C ALA A 103 7.94 15.54 18.87
N ALA A 104 7.23 16.59 19.28
CA ALA A 104 7.70 17.98 19.21
C ALA A 104 8.92 18.21 20.11
N GLN A 105 8.87 17.76 21.37
CA GLN A 105 9.96 17.91 22.34
C GLN A 105 11.23 17.19 21.89
N ARG A 106 11.10 16.00 21.30
CA ARG A 106 12.23 15.19 20.82
C ARG A 106 12.64 15.51 19.38
N ARG A 107 11.92 16.38 18.69
CA ARG A 107 12.12 16.73 17.25
C ARG A 107 12.12 15.49 16.34
N VAL A 108 11.21 14.56 16.59
CA VAL A 108 11.03 13.33 15.79
C VAL A 108 9.62 13.28 15.21
N SER A 109 9.37 12.36 14.28
CA SER A 109 8.01 12.10 13.81
C SER A 109 7.16 11.43 14.89
N ILE A 110 5.84 11.60 14.83
CA ILE A 110 4.89 10.90 15.71
C ILE A 110 5.09 9.37 15.63
N ALA A 111 5.38 8.84 14.44
CA ALA A 111 5.68 7.42 14.26
C ALA A 111 6.92 6.97 15.03
N ASN A 112 7.97 7.79 15.08
CA ASN A 112 9.16 7.51 15.86
C ASN A 112 8.88 7.63 17.36
N ALA A 113 8.08 8.59 17.81
CA ALA A 113 7.66 8.70 19.21
C ALA A 113 6.90 7.45 19.68
N ILE A 114 5.96 6.95 18.85
CA ILE A 114 5.24 5.69 19.11
C ILE A 114 6.22 4.51 19.18
N ALA A 115 7.12 4.39 18.21
CA ALA A 115 8.12 3.31 18.18
C ALA A 115 9.01 3.34 19.43
N MET A 116 9.50 4.52 19.85
CA MET A 116 10.32 4.68 21.05
C MET A 116 9.58 4.26 22.33
N ARG A 117 8.29 4.58 22.45
CA ARG A 117 7.46 4.20 23.61
C ARG A 117 7.21 2.70 23.67
N LEU A 118 6.96 2.06 22.53
CA LEU A 118 6.84 0.60 22.43
C LEU A 118 8.16 -0.12 22.75
N SER A 119 9.29 0.42 22.26
CA SER A 119 10.63 -0.08 22.58
C SER A 119 10.96 0.09 24.07
N ALA A 120 10.59 1.21 24.69
CA ALA A 120 10.78 1.44 26.13
C ALA A 120 9.93 0.48 26.99
N ALA A 121 8.69 0.20 26.58
CA ALA A 121 7.83 -0.79 27.25
C ALA A 121 8.40 -2.22 27.14
N ALA A 122 8.98 -2.57 25.98
CA ALA A 122 9.64 -3.87 25.80
C ALA A 122 10.92 -4.01 26.65
N MET A 123 11.63 -2.91 26.91
CA MET A 123 12.83 -2.88 27.75
C MET A 123 12.52 -2.84 29.26
N GLY A 124 11.34 -2.36 29.66
CA GLY A 124 10.90 -2.32 31.07
C GLY A 124 10.37 -3.66 31.61
N ALA A 125 10.08 -4.63 30.72
CA ALA A 125 9.64 -5.97 31.11
C ALA A 125 10.80 -6.89 31.54
N GLY A 126 12.03 -6.37 31.63
CA GLY A 126 13.22 -7.14 32.01
C GLY A 126 14.12 -6.41 32.99
N ALA A 127 13.78 -6.42 34.29
CA ALA A 127 14.73 -6.48 35.41
C ALA A 127 14.00 -6.63 36.77
N PRO A 128 14.54 -7.33 37.78
CA PRO A 128 15.55 -8.39 37.78
C PRO A 128 15.01 -9.71 38.41
N ASN A 129 15.41 -10.88 37.90
CA ASN A 129 15.33 -12.10 38.71
C ASN A 129 16.49 -12.06 39.71
N GLY A 130 16.14 -12.15 41.00
CA GLY A 130 17.10 -12.25 42.11
C GLY A 130 17.84 -13.58 42.17
#